data_AF-A0A835HI60-F1
#
_entry.id   AF-A0A835HI60-F1
#
_cell.length_a   1.000
_cell.length_b   1.000
_cell.length_c   1.000
_cell.angle_alpha   90.00
_cell.angle_beta   90.00
_cell.angle_gamma   90.00
#
_symmetry.space_group_name_H-M   'P 1'
#
loop_
_entity.id
_entity.type
_entity.pdbx_description
1 polymer ?
#
loop_
_entity_poly.entity_id
_entity_poly.type
_entity_poly.pdbx_seq_one_letter_code
_entity_poly.pdbx_strand_id
1 'polypeptide(L)'
;MLWSQCGCEGIPESGSVQAILDWQKRTMEMMYTDIIQALEAKGIQANPKEYLTLLLSGESEVKKRESMHLEQPEPDTDYSRAQVSRRFMIYVHTK
;
A
#
# COMPACT_ATOMS: atom_id res chain seq x y z
N MET A 1 -7.86 6.09 6.65
CA MET A 1 -8.45 4.75 6.41
C MET A 1 -8.13 4.28 4.99
N LEU A 2 -6.85 4.29 4.60
CA LEU A 2 -6.37 3.85 3.28
C LEU A 2 -5.16 2.89 3.38
N TRP A 3 -4.70 2.62 4.61
CA TRP A 3 -3.55 1.76 4.89
C TRP A 3 -3.95 0.29 5.11
N SER A 4 -5.24 0.00 5.29
CA SER A 4 -5.73 -1.37 5.50
C SER A 4 -5.87 -2.17 4.20
N GLN A 5 -5.52 -1.66 3.02
CA GLN A 5 -5.67 -2.40 1.75
C GLN A 5 -4.41 -2.38 0.87
N CYS A 6 -3.30 -1.82 1.37
CA CYS A 6 -2.00 -1.86 0.70
C CYS A 6 -1.12 -2.88 1.43
N GLY A 7 -1.15 -4.14 0.99
CA GLY A 7 -0.37 -5.21 1.61
C GLY A 7 -0.33 -6.45 0.74
N CYS A 8 0.54 -7.40 1.13
CA CYS A 8 0.69 -8.69 0.47
C CYS A 8 -0.66 -9.39 0.24
N GLU A 9 -0.74 -10.20 -0.80
CA GLU A 9 -1.95 -10.94 -1.17
C GLU A 9 -2.56 -11.66 0.05
N GLY A 10 -3.83 -11.37 0.33
CA GLY A 10 -4.56 -11.92 1.47
C GLY A 10 -5.54 -10.93 2.08
N ILE A 11 -6.30 -11.40 3.09
CA ILE A 11 -7.14 -10.52 3.91
C ILE A 11 -6.21 -9.61 4.72
N PRO A 12 -6.33 -8.28 4.60
CA PRO A 12 -5.41 -7.37 5.26
C PRO A 12 -5.33 -7.54 6.77
N GLU A 13 -6.43 -7.92 7.41
CA GLU A 13 -6.56 -8.17 8.85
C GLU A 13 -6.00 -9.55 9.26
N SER A 14 -5.58 -10.39 8.32
CA SER A 14 -4.97 -11.68 8.63
C SER A 14 -3.63 -11.49 9.35
N GLY A 15 -3.35 -12.38 10.32
CA GLY A 15 -2.10 -12.32 11.08
C GLY A 15 -0.84 -12.42 10.21
N SER A 16 -0.90 -13.16 9.10
CA SER A 16 0.19 -13.26 8.14
C SER A 16 0.45 -11.96 7.39
N VAL A 17 -0.60 -11.30 6.88
CA VAL A 17 -0.45 -10.01 6.16
C VAL A 17 0.05 -8.93 7.13
N GLN A 18 -0.50 -8.87 8.35
CA GLN A 18 -0.05 -7.93 9.38
C GLN A 18 1.42 -8.14 9.78
N ALA A 19 1.86 -9.39 9.95
CA ALA A 19 3.26 -9.68 10.24
C ALA A 19 4.19 -9.23 9.11
N ILE A 20 3.81 -9.46 7.85
CA ILE A 20 4.63 -9.02 6.71
C ILE A 20 4.68 -7.49 6.65
N LEU A 21 3.56 -6.80 6.87
CA LEU A 21 3.52 -5.33 6.93
C LEU A 21 4.39 -4.77 8.07
N ASP A 22 4.43 -5.42 9.23
CA ASP A 22 5.31 -5.03 10.34
C ASP A 22 6.79 -5.17 9.95
N TRP A 23 7.17 -6.28 9.31
CA TRP A 23 8.52 -6.48 8.81
C TRP A 23 8.90 -5.48 7.71
N GLN A 24 7.97 -5.18 6.79
CA GLN A 24 8.17 -4.14 5.78
C GLN A 24 8.41 -2.77 6.44
N LYS A 25 7.60 -2.41 7.44
CA LYS A 25 7.76 -1.15 8.18
C LYS A 25 9.13 -1.06 8.87
N ARG A 26 9.54 -2.09 9.61
CA ARG A 26 10.84 -2.12 10.30
C ARG A 26 12.02 -2.01 9.33
N THR A 27 11.89 -2.64 8.16
CA THR A 27 12.92 -2.57 7.12
C THR A 27 13.05 -1.14 6.59
N MET A 28 11.92 -0.49 6.29
CA MET A 28 11.92 0.92 5.87
C MET A 28 12.51 1.83 6.93
N GLU A 29 12.16 1.63 8.21
CA GLU A 29 12.70 2.42 9.33
C GLU A 29 14.22 2.32 9.43
N MET A 30 14.77 1.10 9.30
CA MET A 30 16.22 0.87 9.31
C MET A 30 16.89 1.58 8.13
N MET A 31 16.38 1.39 6.90
CA MET A 31 16.96 2.02 5.70
C MET A 31 16.94 3.57 5.77
N TYR A 32 15.83 4.16 6.22
CA TYR A 32 15.75 5.62 6.38
C TYR A 32 16.66 6.13 7.49
N THR A 33 16.82 5.38 8.57
CA THR A 33 17.74 5.74 9.67
C THR A 33 19.17 5.82 9.17
N ASP A 34 19.62 4.84 8.36
CA ASP A 34 20.97 4.84 7.80
C ASP A 34 21.21 6.04 6.86
N ILE A 35 20.22 6.39 6.03
CA ILE A 35 20.29 7.56 5.15
C ILE A 35 20.40 8.85 5.97
N ILE A 36 19.58 9.00 7.00
CA ILE A 36 19.59 10.20 7.87
C ILE A 36 20.95 10.35 8.54
N GLN A 37 21.49 9.28 9.14
CA GLN A 37 22.81 9.31 9.78
C GLN A 37 23.92 9.67 8.80
N ALA A 38 23.87 9.16 7.56
CA ALA A 38 24.85 9.49 6.52
C ALA A 38 24.77 10.97 6.08
N LEU A 39 23.57 11.54 6.01
CA LEU A 39 23.37 12.96 5.70
C LEU A 39 23.89 13.86 6.82
N GLU A 40 23.58 13.52 8.07
CA GLU A 40 24.05 14.24 9.26
C GLU A 40 25.59 14.23 9.37
N ALA A 41 26.22 13.07 9.15
CA ALA A 41 27.68 12.94 9.17
C ALA A 41 28.38 13.80 8.11
N LYS A 42 27.69 14.11 7.01
CA LYS A 42 28.20 15.00 5.94
C LYS A 42 27.76 16.46 6.09
N GLY A 43 26.94 16.78 7.10
CA GLY A 43 26.37 18.12 7.28
C GLY A 43 25.41 18.55 6.17
N ILE A 44 24.81 17.59 5.45
CA ILE A 44 23.90 17.86 4.34
C ILE A 44 22.47 17.94 4.86
N GLN A 45 21.82 19.10 4.71
CA GLN A 45 20.37 19.22 4.92
C GLN A 45 19.63 18.88 3.63
N ALA A 46 19.23 17.61 3.51
CA ALA A 46 18.41 17.13 2.40
C ALA A 46 17.28 16.23 2.92
N ASN A 47 16.24 16.05 2.11
CA ASN A 47 15.14 15.15 2.46
C ASN A 47 15.57 13.70 2.18
N PRO A 48 15.53 12.77 3.15
CA PRO A 48 15.88 11.36 2.93
C PRO A 48 15.10 10.69 1.78
N LYS A 49 13.90 11.19 1.47
CA LYS A 49 13.09 10.70 0.35
C LYS A 49 13.70 10.98 -1.02
N GLU A 50 14.59 11.97 -1.13
CA GLU A 50 15.35 12.24 -2.37
C GLU A 50 16.39 11.14 -2.64
N TYR A 51 16.77 10.37 -1.62
CA TYR A 51 17.73 9.26 -1.72
C TYR A 51 17.04 7.90 -1.79
N LEU A 52 15.88 7.74 -1.15
CA LEU A 52 15.07 6.53 -1.20
C LEU A 52 13.58 6.87 -1.22
N THR A 53 12.91 6.53 -2.33
CA THR A 53 11.46 6.63 -2.47
C THR A 53 10.87 5.26 -2.79
N LEU A 54 9.95 4.81 -1.95
CA LEU A 54 9.19 3.57 -2.14
C LEU A 54 7.78 3.91 -2.64
N LEU A 55 7.37 3.31 -3.74
CA LEU A 55 6.08 3.56 -4.39
C LEU A 55 5.25 2.27 -4.43
N LEU A 56 3.95 2.43 -4.25
CA LEU A 56 2.95 1.38 -4.41
C LEU A 56 2.13 1.67 -5.67
N SER A 57 1.75 0.62 -6.41
CA SER A 57 0.88 0.75 -7.57
C SER A 57 -0.58 0.49 -7.18
N GLY A 58 -1.49 1.34 -7.67
CA GLY A 58 -2.92 1.19 -7.46
C GLY A 58 -3.68 1.72 -8.67
N GLU A 59 -4.81 1.08 -8.99
CA GLU A 59 -5.64 1.46 -10.13
C GLU A 59 -6.96 2.08 -9.65
N SER A 60 -7.49 3.01 -10.44
CA SER A 60 -8.77 3.65 -10.20
C SER A 60 -9.52 3.85 -11.50
N GLU A 61 -10.74 3.33 -11.59
CA GLU A 61 -11.56 3.45 -12.81
C GLU A 61 -12.75 4.39 -12.61
N VAL A 62 -13.03 5.20 -13.64
CA VAL A 62 -14.26 6.00 -13.70
C VAL A 62 -15.43 5.10 -14.08
N LYS A 63 -16.56 5.18 -13.36
CA LYS A 63 -17.78 4.41 -13.68
C LYS A 63 -18.21 4.62 -15.14
N LYS A 64 -17.92 3.67 -16.01
CA LYS A 64 -18.53 3.50 -17.34
C LYS A 64 -19.73 2.56 -17.23
N ARG A 65 -20.66 2.62 -18.18
CA ARG A 65 -21.79 1.65 -18.26
C ARG A 65 -21.25 0.28 -18.69
N GLU A 66 -20.65 -0.46 -17.77
CA GLU A 66 -20.24 -1.85 -17.97
C GLU A 66 -20.99 -2.77 -17.01
N SER A 67 -21.06 -4.05 -17.41
CA SER A 67 -22.00 -5.09 -16.98
C SER A 67 -22.32 -5.06 -15.49
N MET A 68 -23.61 -4.90 -15.18
CA MET A 68 -24.11 -5.07 -13.83
C MET A 68 -23.89 -6.53 -13.40
N HIS A 69 -22.96 -6.74 -12.46
CA HIS A 69 -22.89 -8.00 -11.74
C HIS A 69 -24.24 -8.24 -11.04
N LEU A 70 -24.79 -9.45 -11.21
CA LEU A 70 -26.12 -9.84 -10.72
C LEU A 70 -26.17 -9.95 -9.18
N GLU A 71 -25.02 -10.15 -8.53
CA GLU A 71 -24.90 -10.25 -7.08
C GLU A 71 -24.24 -9.00 -6.51
N GLN A 72 -24.92 -8.35 -5.56
CA GLN A 72 -24.37 -7.22 -4.82
C GLN A 72 -23.56 -7.73 -3.62
N PRO A 73 -22.42 -7.10 -3.29
CA PRO A 73 -21.71 -7.31 -2.04
C PRO A 73 -22.64 -7.23 -0.84
N GLU A 74 -22.35 -7.98 0.22
CA GLU A 74 -22.93 -7.69 1.53
C GLU A 74 -22.55 -6.25 1.96
N PRO A 75 -23.51 -5.49 2.52
CA PRO A 75 -23.26 -4.12 2.95
C PRO A 75 -22.17 -4.07 4.03
N ASP A 76 -21.39 -2.99 4.01
CA ASP A 76 -20.28 -2.71 4.95
C ASP A 76 -19.08 -3.69 4.91
N THR A 77 -18.95 -4.48 3.84
CA THR A 77 -17.75 -5.27 3.57
C THR A 77 -16.67 -4.46 2.85
N ASP A 78 -15.41 -4.88 2.95
CA ASP A 78 -14.31 -4.32 2.13
C ASP A 78 -14.58 -4.44 0.63
N TYR A 79 -15.21 -5.55 0.24
CA TYR A 79 -15.66 -5.78 -1.13
C TYR A 79 -16.67 -4.71 -1.58
N SER A 80 -17.67 -4.40 -0.75
CA SER A 80 -18.62 -3.31 -1.02
C SER A 80 -17.93 -1.95 -1.15
N ARG A 81 -16.99 -1.63 -0.26
CA ARG A 81 -16.28 -0.35 -0.28
C ARG A 81 -15.38 -0.21 -1.51
N ALA A 82 -14.68 -1.26 -1.90
CA ALA A 82 -13.80 -1.27 -3.05
C ALA A 82 -14.59 -1.19 -4.38
N GLN A 83 -15.74 -1.87 -4.49
CA GLN A 83 -16.63 -1.76 -5.66
C GLN A 83 -17.24 -0.35 -5.80
N VAL A 84 -17.63 0.30 -4.69
CA VAL A 84 -18.17 1.67 -4.72
C VAL A 84 -17.09 2.68 -5.11
N SER A 85 -15.89 2.56 -4.53
CA SER A 85 -14.79 3.48 -4.80
C SER A 85 -14.13 3.26 -6.16
N ARG A 86 -14.33 2.09 -6.79
CA ARG A 86 -13.66 1.66 -8.04
C ARG A 86 -12.13 1.74 -7.91
N ARG A 87 -11.61 1.44 -6.72
CA ARG A 87 -10.17 1.42 -6.43
C ARG A 87 -9.78 0.05 -5.95
N PHE A 88 -8.78 -0.52 -6.60
CA PHE A 88 -8.17 -1.77 -6.18
C PHE A 88 -6.64 -1.67 -6.37
N MET A 89 -5.92 -2.38 -5.51
CA MET A 89 -4.48 -2.49 -5.66
C MET A 89 -4.18 -3.38 -6.88
N ILE A 90 -3.31 -2.91 -7.77
CA ILE A 90 -2.77 -3.79 -8.81
C ILE A 90 -1.80 -4.74 -8.12
N TYR A 91 -2.01 -6.03 -8.30
CA TYR A 91 -1.12 -6.99 -7.69
C TYR A 91 0.24 -7.01 -8.39
N VAL A 92 1.29 -6.57 -7.68
CA VAL A 92 2.66 -6.55 -8.18
C VAL A 92 3.35 -7.85 -7.76
N HIS A 93 3.54 -8.74 -8.74
CA HIS A 93 4.20 -10.04 -8.61
C HIS A 93 5.59 -10.08 -9.25
N THR A 94 6.18 -8.91 -9.49
CA THR A 94 7.54 -8.78 -10.03
C THR A 94 8.54 -9.32 -9.01
N LYS A 95 9.53 -10.08 -9.49
CA LYS A 95 10.59 -10.66 -8.65
C LYS A 95 11.83 -9.77 -8.60
#